data_AF-A0A3M1GDP0-F1
#
_entry.id   AF-A0A3M1GDP0-F1
#
_cell.length_a   1.000
_cell.length_b   1.000
_cell.length_c   1.000
_cell.angle_alpha   90.00
_cell.angle_beta   90.00
_cell.angle_gamma   90.00
#
_symmetry.space_group_name_H-M   'P 1'
#
loop_
_entity.id
_entity.type
_entity.pdbx_description
1 polymer ?
#
loop_
_entity_poly.entity_id
_entity_poly.type
_entity_poly.pdbx_seq_one_letter_code
_entity_poly.pdbx_strand_id
1 'polypeptide(L)'
;MAFETVIIALSWREGKYAVVDSISGPINEQALLCEGRFQDVSSNPGYVDQMAVFAKDQFRRYLLWPNDERTAEVRQWYDALPEEVAFILVHRAEWESGLPD
;
A
#
# COMPACT_ATOMS: atom_id res chain seq x y z
N MET A 1 -0.29 -14.63 12.74
CA MET A 1 -1.15 -13.83 11.85
C MET A 1 -0.25 -13.24 10.79
N ALA A 2 -0.21 -13.88 9.62
CA ALA A 2 0.46 -13.35 8.45
C ALA A 2 -0.43 -12.30 7.76
N PHE A 3 0.17 -11.18 7.36
CA PHE A 3 -0.48 -10.13 6.60
C PHE A 3 0.21 -9.99 5.24
N GLU A 4 -0.57 -9.67 4.23
CA GLU A 4 -0.06 -9.17 2.95
C GLU A 4 -0.30 -7.67 2.87
N THR A 5 0.72 -6.95 2.39
CA THR A 5 0.63 -5.52 2.10
C THR A 5 0.89 -5.31 0.62
N VAL A 6 -0.13 -4.84 -0.09
CA VAL A 6 -0.11 -4.47 -1.50
C VAL A 6 -0.08 -2.96 -1.62
N ILE A 7 0.81 -2.43 -2.45
CA ILE A 7 1.00 -1.01 -2.70
C ILE A 7 0.63 -0.76 -4.16
N ILE A 8 -0.30 0.14 -4.41
CA ILE A 8 -0.89 0.39 -5.73
C ILE A 8 -0.66 1.85 -6.12
N ALA A 9 -0.06 2.06 -7.28
CA ALA A 9 0.11 3.38 -7.87
C ALA A 9 -1.11 3.73 -8.74
N LEU A 10 -1.72 4.88 -8.47
CA LEU A 10 -2.91 5.35 -9.17
C LEU A 10 -2.63 6.66 -9.89
N SER A 11 -2.97 6.73 -11.17
CA SER A 11 -3.05 7.99 -11.90
C SER A 11 -4.44 8.61 -11.75
N TRP A 12 -4.52 9.94 -11.90
CA TRP A 12 -5.78 10.66 -11.96
C TRP A 12 -5.75 11.67 -13.09
N ARG A 13 -6.68 11.53 -14.03
CA ARG A 13 -6.84 12.45 -15.16
C ARG A 13 -8.31 12.63 -15.47
N GLU A 14 -8.77 13.88 -15.51
CA GLU A 14 -10.12 14.25 -15.93
C GLU A 14 -11.24 13.48 -15.19
N GLY A 15 -11.07 13.31 -13.86
CA GLY A 15 -12.05 12.61 -13.02
C GLY A 15 -12.00 11.08 -13.11
N LYS A 16 -11.05 10.50 -13.87
CA LYS A 16 -10.85 9.06 -13.97
C LYS A 16 -9.59 8.64 -13.23
N TYR A 17 -9.69 7.53 -12.51
CA TYR A 17 -8.58 6.87 -11.86
C TYR A 17 -8.19 5.62 -12.66
N ALA A 18 -6.90 5.34 -12.75
CA ALA A 18 -6.39 4.10 -13.32
C ALA A 18 -5.25 3.55 -12.47
N VAL A 19 -5.19 2.23 -12.34
CA VAL A 19 -4.02 1.54 -11.78
C VAL A 19 -2.90 1.63 -12.81
N VAL A 20 -1.78 2.21 -12.40
CA VAL A 20 -0.57 2.29 -13.22
C VAL A 20 0.29 1.06 -12.98
N ASP A 21 0.51 0.71 -11.71
CA ASP A 21 1.32 -0.44 -11.31
C ASP A 21 1.04 -0.82 -9.85
N SER A 22 1.52 -1.99 -9.41
CA SER A 22 1.42 -2.44 -8.02
C SER A 22 2.57 -3.35 -7.60
N ILE A 23 2.89 -3.36 -6.31
CA ILE A 23 3.88 -4.26 -5.72
C ILE A 23 3.44 -4.75 -4.33
N SER A 24 3.75 -5.99 -3.98
CA SER A 24 3.61 -6.50 -2.61
C SER A 24 4.94 -6.41 -1.87
N GLY A 25 4.98 -5.68 -0.75
CA GLY A 25 6.23 -5.53 -0.02
C GLY A 25 6.15 -4.71 1.26
N PRO A 26 7.25 -4.74 2.04
CA PRO A 26 7.28 -4.13 3.36
C PRO A 26 7.37 -2.59 3.28
N ILE A 27 6.58 -1.94 4.13
CA ILE A 27 6.63 -0.50 4.40
C ILE A 27 6.57 -0.26 5.91
N ASN A 28 6.67 1.00 6.34
CA ASN A 28 6.51 1.36 7.74
C ASN A 28 5.03 1.33 8.19
N GLU A 29 4.45 0.13 8.23
CA GLU A 29 3.06 -0.11 8.66
C GLU A 29 2.81 0.37 10.10
N GLN A 30 3.80 0.24 10.98
CA GLN A 30 3.70 0.70 12.36
C GLN A 30 3.45 2.21 12.43
N ALA A 31 4.15 3.00 11.61
CA ALA A 31 3.88 4.44 11.53
C ALA A 31 2.47 4.72 11.02
N LEU A 32 2.01 4.00 9.99
CA LEU A 32 0.66 4.15 9.44
C LEU A 32 -0.43 3.84 10.48
N LEU A 33 -0.25 2.78 11.27
CA LEU A 33 -1.15 2.40 12.35
C LEU A 33 -1.15 3.44 13.48
N CYS A 34 0.03 3.88 13.94
CA CYS A 34 0.15 4.90 14.99
C CYS A 34 -0.45 6.25 14.59
N GLU A 35 -0.35 6.62 13.30
CA GLU A 35 -0.93 7.83 12.76
C GLU A 35 -2.43 7.71 12.42
N GLY A 36 -3.04 6.53 12.62
CA GLY A 36 -4.45 6.28 12.30
C GLY A 36 -4.77 6.47 10.83
N ARG A 37 -3.83 6.15 9.93
CA ARG A 37 -3.98 6.35 8.47
C ARG A 37 -4.80 5.26 7.79
N PHE A 38 -4.82 4.06 8.37
CA PHE A 38 -5.59 2.94 7.87
C PHE A 38 -7.08 3.11 8.20
N GLN A 39 -7.91 2.94 7.19
CA GLN A 39 -9.34 2.75 7.33
C GLN A 39 -9.67 1.27 7.17
N ASP A 40 -10.54 0.77 8.04
CA ASP A 40 -11.12 -0.56 7.89
C ASP A 40 -12.05 -0.58 6.67
N VAL A 41 -11.78 -1.50 5.75
CA VAL A 41 -12.59 -1.75 4.55
C VAL A 41 -13.13 -3.17 4.53
N SER A 42 -13.00 -3.90 5.63
CA SER A 42 -13.53 -5.24 5.76
C SER A 42 -15.06 -5.24 5.65
N SER A 43 -15.59 -6.22 4.92
CA SER A 43 -17.02 -6.56 4.99
C SER A 43 -17.32 -7.49 6.18
N ASN A 44 -16.29 -8.00 6.86
CA ASN A 44 -16.37 -8.94 7.97
C ASN A 44 -15.56 -8.43 9.18
N PRO A 45 -16.23 -8.08 10.31
CA PRO A 45 -15.57 -7.54 11.51
C PRO A 45 -14.54 -8.47 12.17
N GLY A 46 -14.53 -9.76 11.79
CA GLY A 46 -13.58 -10.75 12.31
C GLY A 46 -12.25 -10.79 11.54
N TYR A 47 -12.02 -9.90 10.58
CA TYR A 47 -10.90 -9.94 9.66
C TYR A 47 -10.28 -8.57 9.49
N VAL A 48 -8.95 -8.50 9.49
CA VAL A 48 -8.28 -7.23 9.22
C VAL A 48 -8.13 -7.05 7.71
N ASP A 49 -8.89 -6.09 7.20
CA ASP A 49 -8.80 -5.57 5.85
C ASP A 49 -8.77 -4.04 5.92
N GLN A 50 -7.64 -3.45 5.57
CA GLN A 50 -7.38 -2.04 5.81
C GLN A 50 -6.77 -1.37 4.59
N MET A 51 -7.19 -0.13 4.32
CA MET A 51 -6.61 0.69 3.26
C MET A 51 -6.18 2.06 3.75
N ALA A 52 -5.14 2.61 3.12
CA ALA A 52 -4.75 4.00 3.28
C ALA A 52 -4.41 4.60 1.90
N VAL A 53 -4.75 5.87 1.69
CA VAL A 53 -4.46 6.59 0.43
C VAL A 53 -3.61 7.82 0.74
N PHE A 54 -2.61 8.04 -0.10
CA PHE A 54 -1.64 9.12 0.00
C PHE A 54 -1.49 9.82 -1.35
N ALA A 55 -1.21 11.12 -1.35
CA ALA A 55 -0.55 11.72 -2.51
C ALA A 55 0.84 11.07 -2.67
N LYS A 56 1.31 10.89 -3.92
CA LYS A 56 2.59 10.22 -4.22
C LYS A 56 3.71 10.67 -3.29
N ASP A 57 3.98 11.98 -3.25
CA ASP A 57 5.08 12.54 -2.45
C ASP A 57 4.93 12.36 -0.93
N GLN A 58 3.71 12.27 -0.43
CA GLN A 58 3.45 12.02 0.99
C GLN A 58 3.72 10.57 1.38
N PHE A 59 3.65 9.64 0.44
CA PHE A 59 3.89 8.21 0.71
C PHE A 59 5.37 7.92 0.98
N ARG A 60 6.29 8.70 0.38
CA ARG A 60 7.75 8.49 0.47
C ARG A 60 8.26 8.32 1.91
N ARG A 61 7.64 8.96 2.90
CA ARG A 61 8.03 8.86 4.33
C ARG A 61 7.77 7.50 4.96
N TYR A 62 6.93 6.67 4.35
CA TYR A 62 6.60 5.33 4.83
C TYR A 62 7.45 4.23 4.16
N LEU A 63 8.30 4.59 3.19
CA LEU A 63 9.28 3.65 2.64
C LEU A 63 10.35 3.32 3.68
N LEU A 64 10.52 2.03 3.98
CA LEU A 64 11.58 1.54 4.88
C LEU A 64 12.95 1.72 4.24
N TRP A 65 14.02 1.84 5.03
CA TRP A 65 15.39 1.82 4.51
C TRP A 65 15.69 0.47 3.82
N PRO A 66 16.49 0.44 2.74
CA PRO A 66 16.76 -0.77 1.96
C PRO A 66 17.74 -1.69 2.72
N ASN A 67 17.26 -2.32 3.78
CA ASN A 67 18.05 -3.20 4.63
C ASN A 67 18.00 -4.66 4.16
N ASP A 68 17.09 -4.99 3.25
CA ASP A 68 16.91 -6.29 2.61
C ASP A 68 16.43 -6.13 1.16
N GLU A 69 16.36 -7.23 0.41
CA GLU A 69 15.97 -7.22 -1.01
C GLU A 69 14.54 -6.69 -1.21
N ARG A 70 13.58 -7.09 -0.36
CA ARG A 70 12.18 -6.67 -0.52
C ARG A 70 11.97 -5.19 -0.27
N THR A 71 12.63 -4.63 0.74
CA THR A 71 12.61 -3.18 1.02
C THR A 71 13.31 -2.38 -0.09
N ALA A 72 14.37 -2.93 -0.69
CA ALA A 72 15.01 -2.33 -1.85
C ALA A 72 14.10 -2.35 -3.10
N GLU A 73 13.41 -3.46 -3.36
CA GLU A 73 12.46 -3.60 -4.47
C GLU A 73 11.32 -2.57 -4.38
N VAL A 74 10.70 -2.40 -3.20
CA VAL A 74 9.62 -1.41 -3.01
C VAL A 74 10.11 0.02 -3.27
N ARG A 75 11.35 0.35 -2.87
CA ARG A 75 11.93 1.66 -3.18
C ARG A 75 12.20 1.85 -4.65
N GLN A 76 12.82 0.86 -5.30
CA GLN A 76 13.12 0.90 -6.72
C GLN A 76 11.83 1.03 -7.53
N TRP A 77 10.79 0.28 -7.15
CA TRP A 77 9.45 0.41 -7.71
C TRP A 77 8.93 1.85 -7.57
N TYR A 78 8.95 2.42 -6.35
CA TYR A 78 8.47 3.77 -6.10
C TYR A 78 9.23 4.84 -6.91
N ASP A 79 10.56 4.73 -6.97
CA ASP A 79 11.42 5.67 -7.70
C ASP A 79 11.26 5.54 -9.23
N ALA A 80 10.79 4.39 -9.73
CA ALA A 80 10.50 4.14 -11.14
C ALA A 80 9.08 4.59 -11.57
N LEU A 81 8.21 4.99 -10.63
CA LEU A 81 6.84 5.38 -10.94
C LEU A 81 6.80 6.63 -11.85
N PRO A 82 6.00 6.62 -12.93
CA PRO A 82 5.92 7.74 -13.85
C PRO A 82 5.29 8.99 -13.18
N GLU A 83 5.46 10.14 -13.82
CA GLU A 83 4.96 11.43 -13.32
C GLU A 83 3.42 11.50 -13.22
N GLU A 84 2.72 10.71 -14.03
CA GLU A 84 1.25 10.66 -14.03
C GLU A 84 0.63 10.00 -12.78
N VAL A 85 1.43 9.31 -11.97
CA VAL A 85 0.97 8.76 -10.69
C VAL A 85 0.72 9.91 -9.72
N ALA A 86 -0.54 10.05 -9.32
CA ALA A 86 -0.97 11.08 -8.39
C ALA A 86 -1.10 10.54 -6.95
N PHE A 87 -1.50 9.27 -6.81
CA PHE A 87 -1.81 8.66 -5.52
C PHE A 87 -1.14 7.31 -5.34
N ILE A 88 -0.85 6.98 -4.09
CA ILE A 88 -0.46 5.64 -3.66
C ILE A 88 -1.54 5.14 -2.71
N LEU A 89 -2.07 3.96 -3.02
CA LEU A 89 -2.94 3.20 -2.13
C LEU A 89 -2.11 2.09 -1.48
N VAL A 90 -2.25 1.95 -0.17
CA VAL A 90 -1.71 0.83 0.60
C VAL A 90 -2.89 0.00 1.05
N HIS A 91 -2.88 -1.28 0.74
CA HIS A 91 -3.87 -2.25 1.15
C HIS A 91 -3.19 -3.32 2.00
N ARG A 92 -3.75 -3.60 3.17
CA ARG A 92 -3.21 -4.55 4.14
C ARG A 92 -4.32 -5.51 4.53
N ALA A 93 -4.10 -6.80 4.27
CA ALA A 93 -5.09 -7.84 4.49
C ALA A 93 -4.47 -9.06 5.19
N GLU A 94 -5.24 -9.75 6.03
CA GLU A 94 -4.80 -11.00 6.67
C GLU A 94 -4.76 -12.18 5.69
N TRP A 95 -3.63 -12.83 5.51
CA TRP A 95 -3.51 -13.94 4.54
C TRP A 95 -4.00 -15.30 5.10
N GLU A 96 -4.09 -15.47 6.42
CA GLU A 96 -4.29 -16.78 7.07
C GLU A 96 -5.73 -17.10 7.55
N SER A 97 -6.78 -16.40 7.08
CA SER A 97 -8.14 -16.58 7.63
C SER A 97 -9.03 -17.61 6.90
N GLY A 98 -8.60 -18.19 5.78
CA GLY A 98 -9.29 -19.33 5.17
C GLY A 98 -10.62 -19.01 4.47
N LEU A 99 -10.76 -17.85 3.84
CA LEU A 99 -11.83 -17.64 2.87
C LEU A 99 -11.49 -18.38 1.56
N PRO A 100 -12.40 -19.24 1.03
CA PRO A 100 -12.25 -19.77 -0.32
C PRO A 100 -12.45 -18.65 -1.36
N ASP A 101 -11.75 -18.78 -2.49
CA ASP A 101 -11.94 -17.98 -3.71
C ASP A 101 -13.43 -17.85 -4.11
#